data_AF-A0A377PRF6-F1
#
_entry.id   AF-A0A377PRF6-F1
#
_cell.length_a   1.000
_cell.length_b   1.000
_cell.length_c   1.000
_cell.angle_alpha   90.00
_cell.angle_beta   90.00
_cell.angle_gamma   90.00
#
_symmetry.space_group_name_H-M   'P 1'
#
loop_
_entity.id
_entity.type
_entity.pdbx_description
1 polymer ?
#
loop_
_entity_poly.entity_id
_entity_poly.type
_entity_poly.pdbx_seq_one_letter_code
_entity_poly.pdbx_strand_id
1 'polypeptide(L)'
;MVPAYAAAGALIYVGVLMTSSLSRVKWDDLTEAVPAFITAVMMPFSFSITEGIALGFISYCIMKLGTGRWREISPCVVIVALLFVLKIVFVDAH
;
A
#
# COMPACT_ATOMS: atom_id res chain seq x y z
N MET A 1 22.15 -7.17 -25.06
CA MET A 1 20.95 -6.50 -24.55
C MET A 1 19.74 -7.31 -25.01
N VAL A 2 18.89 -7.77 -24.09
CA VAL A 2 17.66 -8.48 -24.47
C VAL A 2 16.72 -7.47 -25.16
N PRO A 3 16.10 -7.81 -26.29
CA PRO A 3 15.23 -6.87 -26.99
C PRO A 3 14.03 -6.45 -26.13
N ALA A 4 13.67 -5.17 -26.19
CA ALA A 4 12.56 -4.62 -25.41
C ALA A 4 11.22 -5.34 -25.67
N TYR A 5 11.02 -5.85 -26.89
CA TYR A 5 9.84 -6.64 -27.26
C TYR A 5 9.73 -7.97 -26.49
N ALA A 6 10.86 -8.58 -26.12
CA ALA A 6 10.88 -9.82 -25.35
C ALA A 6 10.67 -9.57 -23.85
N ALA A 7 11.17 -8.44 -23.33
CA ALA A 7 11.00 -8.04 -21.93
C ALA A 7 9.58 -7.52 -21.64
N ALA A 8 8.92 -6.88 -22.62
CA ALA A 8 7.58 -6.31 -22.46
C ALA A 8 6.54 -7.36 -22.02
N GLY A 9 6.52 -8.54 -22.67
CA GLY A 9 5.62 -9.63 -22.30
C GLY A 9 5.86 -10.15 -20.87
N ALA A 10 7.13 -10.27 -20.48
CA ALA A 10 7.49 -10.69 -19.12
C ALA A 10 7.04 -9.65 -18.08
N LEU A 11 7.21 -8.35 -18.34
CA LEU A 11 6.80 -7.28 -17.43
C LEU A 11 5.27 -7.20 -17.27
N ILE A 12 4.51 -7.40 -18.35
CA ILE A 12 3.05 -7.46 -18.28
C ILE A 12 2.61 -8.64 -17.40
N TYR A 13 3.20 -9.83 -17.61
CA TYR A 13 2.87 -11.01 -16.81
C TYR A 13 3.19 -10.82 -15.32
N VAL A 14 4.35 -10.24 -15.01
CA VAL A 14 4.73 -9.90 -13.63
C VAL A 14 3.77 -8.87 -13.04
N GLY A 15 3.37 -7.85 -13.80
CA GLY A 15 2.37 -6.87 -13.37
C GLY A 15 1.05 -7.53 -12.97
N VAL A 16 0.54 -8.45 -13.80
CA VAL A 16 -0.69 -9.21 -13.51
C VAL A 16 -0.53 -10.05 -12.23
N LEU A 17 0.63 -10.71 -12.05
CA LEU A 17 0.92 -11.45 -10.82
C LEU A 17 0.96 -10.54 -9.58
N MET A 18 1.52 -9.33 -9.70
CA MET A 18 1.54 -8.37 -8.59
C MET A 18 0.12 -7.89 -8.25
N THR A 19 -0.71 -7.57 -9.26
CA THR A 19 -2.11 -7.18 -9.07
C THR A 19 -2.95 -8.30 -8.43
N SER A 20 -2.62 -9.58 -8.66
CA SER A 20 -3.32 -10.69 -8.00
C SER A 20 -3.22 -10.64 -6.46
N SER A 21 -2.20 -9.98 -5.91
CA SER A 21 -2.09 -9.78 -4.46
C SER A 21 -3.22 -8.90 -3.91
N LEU A 22 -3.79 -8.03 -4.74
CA LEU A 22 -4.91 -7.16 -4.39
C LEU A 22 -6.21 -7.96 -4.19
N SER A 23 -6.34 -9.15 -4.80
CA SER A 23 -7.49 -10.03 -4.59
C SER A 23 -7.48 -10.71 -3.21
N ARG A 24 -6.34 -10.70 -2.50
CA ARG A 24 -6.21 -11.24 -1.14
C ARG A 24 -6.62 -10.24 -0.06
N VAL A 25 -6.90 -9.00 -0.44
CA VAL A 25 -7.39 -7.96 0.49
C VAL A 25 -8.81 -8.30 0.92
N LYS A 26 -9.12 -8.10 2.20
CA LYS A 26 -10.48 -8.28 2.73
C LYS A 26 -11.34 -7.07 2.38
N TRP A 27 -11.98 -7.13 1.21
CA TRP A 27 -12.85 -6.06 0.71
C TRP A 27 -14.10 -5.81 1.56
N ASP A 28 -14.50 -6.79 2.38
CA ASP A 28 -15.63 -6.68 3.31
C ASP A 28 -15.31 -5.75 4.50
N ASP A 29 -14.03 -5.62 4.87
CA ASP A 29 -13.60 -4.70 5.92
C ASP A 29 -13.12 -3.38 5.31
N LEU A 30 -13.93 -2.32 5.47
CA LEU A 30 -13.59 -0.98 4.98
C LEU A 30 -12.23 -0.50 5.50
N THR A 31 -11.83 -0.89 6.72
CA THR A 31 -10.56 -0.46 7.32
C THR A 31 -9.33 -1.04 6.63
N GLU A 32 -9.49 -2.12 5.85
CA GLU A 32 -8.45 -2.70 5.00
C GLU A 32 -8.65 -2.31 3.52
N ALA A 33 -9.90 -2.28 3.05
CA ALA A 33 -10.24 -2.06 1.64
C ALA A 33 -9.89 -0.65 1.14
N VAL A 34 -10.23 0.38 1.92
CA VAL A 34 -10.01 1.79 1.56
C VAL A 34 -8.52 2.15 1.47
N PRO A 35 -7.66 1.84 2.45
CA PRO A 35 -6.23 2.11 2.32
C PRO A 35 -5.56 1.29 1.22
N ALA A 36 -5.97 0.03 1.00
CA ALA A 36 -5.46 -0.76 -0.12
C ALA A 36 -5.82 -0.12 -1.48
N PHE A 37 -7.05 0.39 -1.61
CA PHE A 37 -7.48 1.12 -2.80
C PHE A 37 -6.69 2.42 -3.01
N ILE A 38 -6.54 3.23 -1.97
CA ILE A 38 -5.76 4.49 -2.02
C ILE A 38 -4.32 4.19 -2.43
N THR A 39 -3.70 3.15 -1.87
CA THR A 39 -2.34 2.72 -2.22
C THR A 39 -2.24 2.38 -3.71
N ALA A 40 -3.14 1.52 -4.20
CA ALA A 40 -3.11 1.03 -5.58
C ALA A 40 -3.34 2.13 -6.61
N VAL A 41 -4.12 3.16 -6.27
CA VAL A 41 -4.41 4.30 -7.15
C VAL A 41 -3.33 5.39 -7.05
N MET A 42 -2.80 5.66 -5.86
CA MET A 42 -1.78 6.69 -5.66
C MET A 42 -0.42 6.29 -6.26
N MET A 43 -0.04 5.01 -6.26
CA MET A 43 1.21 4.56 -6.88
C MET A 43 1.37 4.97 -8.36
N PRO A 44 0.41 4.66 -9.27
CA PRO A 44 0.52 5.09 -10.66
C PRO A 44 0.32 6.60 -10.81
N PHE A 45 -0.46 7.24 -9.94
CA PHE A 45 -0.76 8.67 -10.02
C PHE A 45 0.43 9.56 -9.60
N SER A 46 1.14 9.19 -8.53
CA SER A 46 2.37 9.85 -8.08
C SER A 46 3.60 9.45 -8.91
N PHE A 47 3.48 8.48 -9.83
CA PHE A 47 4.62 7.85 -10.52
C PHE A 47 5.72 7.34 -9.56
N SER A 48 5.36 7.13 -8.29
CA SER A 48 6.26 6.80 -7.19
C SER A 48 5.61 5.75 -6.31
N ILE A 49 6.21 4.56 -6.30
CA ILE A 49 5.76 3.45 -5.45
C ILE A 49 5.81 3.87 -3.98
N THR A 50 6.86 4.60 -3.58
CA THR A 50 7.09 5.01 -2.18
C THR A 50 6.00 5.96 -1.66
N GLU A 51 5.61 6.96 -2.45
CA GLU A 51 4.55 7.90 -2.04
C GLU A 51 3.19 7.21 -1.96
N GLY A 52 2.88 6.36 -2.94
CA GLY A 52 1.62 5.59 -2.93
C GLY A 52 1.50 4.68 -1.70
N ILE A 53 2.59 3.98 -1.33
CA ILE A 53 2.62 3.15 -0.11
C ILE A 53 2.48 4.03 1.14
N ALA A 54 3.16 5.17 1.19
CA ALA A 54 3.10 6.06 2.35
C ALA A 54 1.67 6.56 2.62
N LEU A 55 0.98 7.08 1.59
CA LEU A 55 -0.41 7.52 1.70
C LEU A 55 -1.37 6.38 2.07
N GLY A 56 -1.13 5.20 1.51
CA GLY A 56 -1.83 3.97 1.86
C GLY A 56 -1.78 3.63 3.35
N PHE A 57 -0.56 3.63 3.91
CA PHE A 57 -0.33 3.35 5.32
C PHE A 57 -0.94 4.40 6.26
N ILE A 58 -0.88 5.69 5.90
CA ILE A 58 -1.56 6.74 6.68
C ILE A 58 -3.07 6.48 6.73
N SER A 59 -3.68 6.22 5.58
CA SER A 59 -5.12 5.97 5.51
C SER A 59 -5.50 4.74 6.35
N TYR A 60 -4.64 3.73 6.40
CA TYR A 60 -4.84 2.54 7.23
C TYR A 60 -4.81 2.89 8.72
N CYS A 61 -3.83 3.71 9.16
CA CYS A 61 -3.79 4.23 10.52
C CYS A 61 -5.05 5.01 10.89
N ILE A 62 -5.46 5.97 10.04
CA ILE A 62 -6.64 6.82 10.30
C ILE A 62 -7.90 5.95 10.44
N MET A 63 -8.10 4.96 9.57
CA MET A 63 -9.27 4.09 9.65
C MET A 63 -9.25 3.17 10.86
N LYS A 64 -8.13 2.53 11.18
CA LYS A 64 -8.02 1.69 12.39
C LYS A 64 -8.23 2.50 13.67
N LEU A 65 -7.71 3.73 13.72
CA LEU A 65 -7.91 4.69 14.82
C LEU A 65 -9.38 5.09 14.95
N GLY A 66 -10.00 5.51 13.85
CA GLY A 66 -11.40 5.98 13.84
C GLY A 66 -12.42 4.88 14.12
N THR A 67 -12.11 3.62 13.80
CA THR A 67 -13.04 2.50 13.98
C THR A 67 -12.91 1.82 15.35
N GLY A 68 -11.96 2.25 16.19
CA GLY A 68 -11.78 1.70 17.56
C GLY A 68 -11.31 0.23 17.59
N ARG A 69 -10.91 -0.34 16.46
CA ARG A 69 -10.54 -1.76 16.31
C ARG A 69 -9.05 -2.00 16.58
N TRP A 70 -8.57 -1.51 17.72
CA TRP A 70 -7.18 -1.65 18.18
C TRP A 70 -6.75 -3.11 18.39
N ARG A 71 -7.71 -4.01 18.69
CA ARG A 71 -7.45 -5.42 19.06
C ARG A 71 -7.35 -6.39 17.88
N GLU A 72 -7.78 -5.99 16.69
CA GLU A 72 -7.65 -6.81 15.46
C GLU A 72 -6.34 -6.53 14.71
N ILE A 73 -5.51 -5.63 15.24
CA ILE A 73 -4.24 -5.29 14.60
C ILE A 73 -3.20 -6.32 15.03
N SER A 74 -2.77 -7.16 14.08
CA SER A 74 -1.58 -8.00 14.29
C SER A 74 -0.37 -7.11 14.65
N PRO A 75 0.47 -7.51 15.61
CA PRO A 75 1.64 -6.73 16.03
C PRO A 75 2.55 -6.30 14.87
N CYS A 76 2.66 -7.13 13.83
CA CYS A 76 3.45 -6.80 12.63
C CYS A 76 2.89 -5.59 11.88
N VAL A 77 1.56 -5.47 11.78
CA VAL A 77 0.91 -4.35 11.09
C VAL A 77 1.04 -3.06 11.91
N VAL A 78 1.02 -3.15 13.25
CA VAL A 78 1.29 -2.01 14.13
C VAL A 78 2.72 -1.51 13.93
N ILE A 79 3.71 -2.40 13.87
CA ILE A 79 5.13 -2.02 13.72
C ILE A 79 5.36 -1.31 12.39
N VAL A 80 4.83 -1.83 11.29
CA VAL A 80 5.00 -1.20 9.96
C VAL A 80 4.24 0.12 9.88
N ALA A 81 3.02 0.18 10.42
CA ALA A 81 2.26 1.43 10.52
C ALA A 81 3.01 2.52 11.31
N LEU A 82 3.61 2.15 12.45
CA LEU A 82 4.35 3.07 13.31
C LEU A 82 5.64 3.58 12.64
N LEU A 83 6.33 2.72 11.88
CA LEU A 83 7.47 3.11 11.04
C LEU A 83 7.07 4.10 9.93
N PHE A 84 5.91 3.92 9.28
CA PHE A 84 5.43 4.84 8.25
C PHE A 84 4.99 6.19 8.81
N VAL A 85 4.33 6.19 9.97
CA VAL A 85 4.00 7.43 10.70
C VAL A 85 5.28 8.16 11.09
N LEU A 86 6.30 7.46 11.59
CA LEU A 86 7.62 8.03 11.86
C LEU A 86 8.26 8.59 10.59
N LYS A 87 8.24 7.88 9.46
CA LYS A 87 8.79 8.41 8.19
C LYS A 87 8.14 9.74 7.82
N ILE A 88 6.82 9.85 7.92
CA ILE A 88 6.12 11.09 7.52
C ILE A 88 6.38 12.23 8.49
N VAL A 89 6.36 11.96 9.79
CA VAL A 89 6.59 12.99 10.81
C VAL A 89 8.05 13.46 10.82
N PHE A 90 9.02 12.60 10.51
CA PHE A 90 10.45 12.91 10.59
C PHE A 90 11.11 13.30 9.25
N VAL A 91 10.59 12.83 8.11
CA VAL A 91 11.22 13.04 6.78
C VAL A 91 10.47 14.05 5.92
N ASP A 92 9.14 14.14 5.99
CA ASP A 92 8.37 15.15 5.21
C ASP A 92 8.21 16.48 5.97
N ALA A 93 8.51 16.52 7.28
CA ALA A 93 8.45 17.74 8.09
C ALA A 93 9.80 18.48 8.21
N HIS A 94 10.87 18.00 7.57
CA HIS A 94 12.17 18.66 7.52
C HIS A 94 12.65 18.92 6.10
#